data_AF-A0A7V6WIG7-F1
#
_entry.id   AF-A0A7V6WIG7-F1
#
_cell.length_a   1.000
_cell.length_b   1.000
_cell.length_c   1.000
_cell.angle_alpha   90.00
_cell.angle_beta   90.00
_cell.angle_gamma   90.00
#
_symmetry.space_group_name_H-M   'P 1'
#
loop_
_entity.id
_entity.type
_entity.pdbx_description
1 polymer ?
#
loop_
_entity_poly.entity_id
_entity_poly.type
_entity_poly.pdbx_seq_one_letter_code
_entity_poly.pdbx_strand_id
1 'polypeptide(L)'
;MKAAMNGVLNVSVVDGWVAEGPEHGISGWLLDEVLKNELPHEDQDAYDLRALFQVLNSEIIPIYYQDRSRWEEMMRASIEMAQDKFTTRRMFQQYWQQMYESLRE
;
A
#
# COMPACT_ATOMS: atom_id res chain seq x y z
N MET A 1 4.91 -6.15 0.85
CA MET A 1 6.28 -5.91 1.38
C MET A 1 7.42 -6.21 0.40
N LYS A 2 7.78 -7.47 0.09
CA LYS A 2 8.92 -7.79 -0.81
C LYS A 2 8.81 -7.13 -2.20
N ALA A 3 7.61 -7.14 -2.77
CA ALA A 3 7.31 -6.52 -4.05
C ALA A 3 7.51 -4.99 -4.01
N ALA A 4 6.93 -4.32 -2.99
CA ALA A 4 7.11 -2.89 -2.76
C ALA A 4 8.59 -2.49 -2.62
N MET A 5 9.40 -3.29 -1.91
CA MET A 5 10.85 -3.08 -1.78
C MET A 5 11.61 -3.19 -3.11
N ASN A 6 11.02 -3.80 -4.14
CA ASN A 6 11.56 -3.87 -5.50
C ASN A 6 10.84 -2.90 -6.46
N GLY A 7 10.12 -1.91 -5.93
CA GLY A 7 9.42 -0.88 -6.71
C GLY A 7 8.12 -1.36 -7.36
N VAL A 8 7.60 -2.52 -7.00
CA VAL A 8 6.29 -2.96 -7.51
C VAL A 8 5.18 -2.19 -6.78
N LEU A 9 4.36 -1.49 -7.57
CA LEU A 9 3.18 -0.79 -7.08
C LEU A 9 2.06 -1.79 -6.79
N ASN A 10 1.46 -1.70 -5.61
CA ASN A 10 0.37 -2.58 -5.19
C ASN A 10 -0.97 -1.86 -5.43
N VAL A 11 -1.98 -2.63 -5.84
CA VAL A 11 -3.38 -2.21 -5.91
C VAL A 11 -4.15 -3.18 -5.04
N SER A 12 -4.75 -2.71 -3.96
CA SER A 12 -5.35 -3.61 -2.98
C SER A 12 -6.42 -2.91 -2.12
N VAL A 13 -7.17 -3.72 -1.39
CA VAL A 13 -8.01 -3.27 -0.29
C VAL A 13 -7.15 -3.02 0.95
N VAL A 14 -7.67 -2.25 1.90
CA VAL A 14 -7.00 -1.91 3.17
C VAL A 14 -7.11 -3.09 4.14
N ASP A 15 -6.35 -4.17 3.87
CA ASP A 15 -6.27 -5.37 4.71
C ASP A 15 -4.82 -5.77 5.03
N GLY A 16 -4.61 -6.29 6.25
CA GLY A 16 -3.31 -6.69 6.77
C GLY A 16 -2.25 -5.60 6.65
N TRP A 17 -1.10 -5.96 6.08
CA TRP A 17 0.05 -5.04 5.94
C TRP A 17 -0.25 -3.82 5.06
N VAL A 18 -1.27 -3.87 4.21
CA VAL A 18 -1.64 -2.75 3.32
C VAL A 18 -2.15 -1.57 4.14
N ALA A 19 -2.81 -1.81 5.28
CA ALA A 19 -3.24 -0.75 6.19
C ALA A 19 -2.07 -0.01 6.86
N GLU A 20 -0.86 -0.58 6.85
CA GLU A 20 0.29 -0.06 7.58
C GLU A 20 1.20 0.85 6.71
N GLY A 21 1.11 0.77 5.39
CA GLY A 21 2.19 1.22 4.50
C GLY A 21 1.75 2.10 3.33
N PRO A 22 1.20 1.50 2.26
CA PRO A 22 0.87 2.20 1.03
C PRO A 22 0.02 3.46 1.23
N GLU A 23 0.32 4.47 0.44
CA GLU A 23 -0.45 5.72 0.35
C GLU A 23 -1.03 5.81 -1.06
N HIS A 24 -2.36 5.96 -1.13
CA HIS A 24 -3.10 5.97 -2.39
C HIS A 24 -2.57 7.06 -3.35
N GLY A 25 -2.26 6.68 -4.58
CA GLY A 25 -1.75 7.58 -5.62
C GLY A 25 -0.27 8.00 -5.46
N ILE A 26 0.40 7.57 -4.39
CA ILE A 26 1.81 7.90 -4.10
C ILE A 26 2.71 6.66 -4.18
N SER A 27 2.39 5.58 -3.47
CA SER A 27 3.21 4.35 -3.42
C SER A 27 2.45 3.09 -3.81
N GLY A 28 1.22 3.26 -4.29
CA GLY A 28 0.28 2.23 -4.73
C GLY A 28 -1.13 2.80 -4.81
N TRP A 29 -2.14 1.93 -4.85
CA TRP A 29 -3.54 2.30 -4.85
C TRP A 29 -4.33 1.49 -3.83
N LEU A 30 -5.16 2.21 -3.08
CA LEU A 30 -6.09 1.67 -2.10
C LEU A 30 -7.51 1.79 -2.65
N LEU A 31 -8.23 0.66 -2.76
CA LEU A 31 -9.59 0.63 -3.32
C LEU A 31 -10.62 1.29 -2.39
N ASP A 32 -10.45 1.12 -1.08
CA ASP A 32 -11.32 1.69 -0.05
C ASP A 32 -11.36 3.22 -0.07
N GLU A 33 -10.34 3.86 -0.61
CA GLU A 33 -10.26 5.32 -0.71
C GLU A 33 -11.07 5.93 -1.86
N VAL A 34 -11.61 5.10 -2.74
CA VAL A 34 -12.15 5.53 -4.04
C VAL A 34 -13.65 5.85 -3.96
N LEU A 35 -14.41 5.05 -3.21
CA LEU A 35 -15.87 5.09 -3.17
C LEU A 35 -16.43 5.38 -1.75
N LYS A 36 -15.73 6.25 -1.00
CA LYS A 36 -15.93 6.60 0.45
C LYS A 36 -17.37 6.84 0.95
N ASN A 37 -18.39 6.95 0.08
CA ASN A 37 -19.78 7.29 0.40
C ASN A 37 -20.82 6.21 0.02
N GLU A 38 -20.41 5.05 -0.49
CA GLU A 38 -21.33 4.00 -0.95
C GLU A 38 -21.25 2.73 -0.09
N LEU A 39 -21.95 2.66 1.05
CA LEU A 39 -22.21 1.37 1.69
C LEU A 39 -23.59 1.29 2.35
N PRO A 40 -24.50 0.47 1.82
CA PRO A 40 -25.14 -0.60 2.58
C PRO A 40 -24.19 -1.80 2.58
N HIS A 41 -24.02 -2.43 3.74
CA HIS A 41 -23.16 -3.61 3.99
C HIS A 41 -23.44 -4.86 3.12
N GLU A 42 -24.33 -4.79 2.13
CA GLU A 42 -24.94 -5.98 1.51
C GLU A 42 -24.21 -6.54 0.27
N ASP A 43 -23.23 -5.84 -0.32
CA ASP A 43 -22.42 -6.43 -1.41
C ASP A 43 -21.00 -5.80 -1.54
N GLN A 44 -20.08 -6.23 -0.68
CA GLN A 44 -18.68 -5.77 -0.67
C GLN A 44 -17.95 -6.12 -1.98
N ASP A 45 -18.26 -7.27 -2.59
CA ASP A 45 -17.64 -7.70 -3.84
C ASP A 45 -17.99 -6.75 -4.98
N ALA A 46 -19.26 -6.33 -5.10
CA ALA A 46 -19.68 -5.36 -6.10
C ALA A 46 -19.08 -3.97 -5.86
N TYR A 47 -18.83 -3.60 -4.61
CA TYR A 47 -18.13 -2.36 -4.26
C TYR A 47 -16.65 -2.40 -4.71
N ASP A 48 -15.91 -3.43 -4.30
CA ASP A 48 -14.49 -3.60 -4.61
C ASP A 48 -14.26 -3.69 -6.12
N LEU A 49 -15.16 -4.38 -6.85
CA LEU A 49 -15.12 -4.45 -8.30
C LEU A 49 -15.24 -3.07 -8.95
N ARG A 50 -16.19 -2.25 -8.50
CA ARG A 50 -16.39 -0.89 -9.04
C ARG A 50 -15.21 0.02 -8.73
N ALA A 51 -14.71 -0.03 -7.50
CA ALA A 51 -13.52 0.72 -7.10
C ALA A 51 -12.30 0.33 -7.96
N LEU A 52 -12.08 -0.98 -8.16
CA LEU A 52 -11.00 -1.48 -9.00
C LEU A 52 -11.10 -0.98 -10.44
N PHE A 53 -12.28 -1.06 -11.06
CA PHE A 53 -12.48 -0.53 -12.42
C PHE A 53 -12.25 0.97 -12.51
N GLN A 54 -12.68 1.73 -11.50
CA GLN A 54 -12.47 3.17 -11.48
C GLN A 54 -10.98 3.52 -11.40
N VAL A 55 -10.24 2.90 -10.49
CA VAL A 55 -8.80 3.12 -10.32
C VAL A 55 -8.02 2.68 -11.57
N LEU A 56 -8.36 1.53 -12.14
CA LEU A 56 -7.70 1.05 -13.35
C LEU A 56 -7.84 2.03 -14.51
N ASN A 57 -9.08 2.46 -14.80
CA ASN A 57 -9.36 3.30 -15.96
C ASN A 57 -8.95 4.76 -15.77
N SER A 58 -9.11 5.30 -14.57
CA SER A 58 -8.93 6.73 -14.31
C SER A 58 -7.52 7.09 -13.89
N GLU A 59 -6.78 6.13 -13.33
CA GLU A 59 -5.46 6.39 -12.73
C GLU A 59 -4.38 5.47 -13.31
N ILE A 60 -4.48 4.15 -13.11
CA ILE A 60 -3.38 3.22 -13.41
C ILE A 60 -3.07 3.19 -14.91
N ILE A 61 -4.07 2.96 -15.76
CA ILE A 61 -3.87 2.82 -17.22
C ILE A 61 -3.33 4.14 -17.81
N PRO A 62 -3.91 5.32 -17.53
CA PRO A 62 -3.37 6.59 -18.00
C PRO A 62 -1.92 6.82 -17.54
N ILE A 63 -1.61 6.66 -16.24
CA ILE A 63 -0.25 6.87 -15.72
C ILE A 63 0.73 5.91 -16.37
N TYR A 64 0.40 4.61 -16.44
CA TYR A 64 1.28 3.59 -16.98
C TYR A 64 1.67 3.85 -18.44
N TYR A 65 0.71 4.23 -19.30
CA TYR A 65 0.97 4.42 -20.73
C TYR A 65 1.43 5.83 -21.10
N GLN A 66 1.05 6.85 -20.32
CA GLN A 66 1.22 8.25 -20.72
C GLN A 66 2.18 9.01 -19.81
N ASP A 67 2.44 8.54 -18.59
CA ASP A 67 3.28 9.23 -17.60
C ASP A 67 4.27 8.29 -16.91
N ARG A 68 5.29 7.90 -17.69
CA ARG A 68 6.39 7.07 -17.19
C ARG A 68 7.15 7.73 -16.02
N SER A 69 7.30 9.05 -16.03
CA SER A 69 8.01 9.76 -14.96
C SER A 69 7.27 9.58 -13.64
N ARG A 70 5.95 9.79 -13.65
CA ARG A 70 5.11 9.57 -12.48
C ARG A 70 5.16 8.12 -12.01
N TRP A 71 5.12 7.15 -12.94
CA TRP A 71 5.25 5.75 -12.57
C TRP A 71 6.57 5.47 -11.85
N GLU A 72 7.71 5.97 -12.37
CA GLU A 72 9.02 5.82 -11.73
C GLU A 72 9.11 6.51 -10.36
N GLU A 73 8.49 7.69 -10.19
CA GLU A 73 8.36 8.35 -8.89
C GLU A 73 7.59 7.48 -7.89
N MET A 74 6.45 6.92 -8.31
CA MET A 74 5.67 6.03 -7.46
C MET A 74 6.46 4.78 -7.08
N MET A 75 7.25 4.21 -8.00
CA MET A 75 8.10 3.06 -7.71
C MET A 75 9.14 3.39 -6.62
N ARG A 76 9.76 4.58 -6.68
CA ARG A 76 10.71 5.05 -5.65
C ARG A 76 10.02 5.24 -4.30
N ALA A 77 8.85 5.88 -4.29
CA ALA A 77 8.05 6.03 -3.08
C ALA A 77 7.67 4.67 -2.46
N SER A 78 7.36 3.67 -3.29
CA SER A 78 7.09 2.29 -2.84
C SER A 78 8.29 1.65 -2.16
N ILE A 79 9.49 1.86 -2.72
CA ILE A 79 10.76 1.36 -2.15
C ILE A 79 11.04 2.05 -0.81
N GLU A 80 10.95 3.38 -0.76
CA GLU A 80 11.21 4.18 0.45
C GLU A 80 10.27 3.77 1.59
N MET A 81 8.97 3.68 1.31
CA MET A 81 7.97 3.20 2.26
C MET A 81 8.30 1.79 2.78
N ALA A 82 8.72 0.88 1.90
CA ALA A 82 9.09 -0.48 2.31
C ALA A 82 10.37 -0.54 3.14
N GLN A 83 11.38 0.26 2.81
CA GLN A 83 12.63 0.34 3.55
C GLN A 83 12.44 0.94 4.95
N ASP A 84 11.56 1.92 5.09
CA ASP A 84 11.26 2.54 6.38
C ASP A 84 10.43 1.58 7.26
N LYS A 85 9.33 1.04 6.72
CA LYS A 85 8.32 0.35 7.53
C LYS A 85 8.50 -1.16 7.63
N PHE A 86 9.08 -1.83 6.64
CA PHE A 86 8.93 -3.27 6.49
C PHE A 86 10.23 -4.07 6.55
N THR A 87 11.29 -3.49 7.12
CA THR A 87 12.56 -4.22 7.32
C THR A 87 12.51 -5.13 8.55
N THR A 88 13.06 -6.33 8.41
CA THR A 88 13.29 -7.24 9.55
C THR A 88 14.20 -6.59 10.59
N ARG A 89 15.11 -5.69 10.18
CA ARG A 89 15.96 -4.93 11.10
C ARG A 89 15.12 -4.09 12.07
N ARG A 90 14.16 -3.30 11.55
CA ARG A 90 13.25 -2.49 12.37
C ARG A 90 12.45 -3.36 13.33
N MET A 91 11.85 -4.44 12.81
CA MET A 91 11.09 -5.40 13.62
C MET A 91 11.95 -5.96 14.75
N PHE A 92 13.14 -6.48 14.44
CA PHE A 92 14.04 -7.06 15.43
C PHE A 92 14.45 -6.04 16.51
N GLN A 93 14.79 -4.81 16.12
CA GLN A 93 15.13 -3.75 17.06
C GLN A 93 13.97 -3.43 18.01
N GLN A 94 12.74 -3.35 17.50
CA GLN A 94 11.57 -3.09 18.33
C GLN A 94 11.27 -4.24 19.29
N TYR A 95 11.31 -5.49 18.80
CA TYR A 95 11.15 -6.66 19.66
C TYR A 95 12.21 -6.68 20.76
N TRP A 96 13.47 -6.44 20.40
CA TRP A 96 14.57 -6.39 21.36
C TRP A 96 14.32 -5.34 22.45
N GLN A 97 14.10 -4.09 22.06
CA GLN A 97 13.95 -2.97 23.01
C GLN A 97 12.69 -3.09 23.87
N GLN A 98 11.57 -3.53 23.30
CA GLN A 98 10.28 -3.50 24.00
C GLN A 98 10.02 -4.77 24.81
N MET A 99 10.56 -5.92 24.39
CA MET A 99 10.25 -7.21 25.01
C MET A 99 11.44 -7.88 25.68
N TYR A 100 12.65 -7.74 25.14
CA TYR A 100 13.81 -8.50 25.62
C TYR A 100 14.76 -7.68 26.50
N GLU A 101 14.92 -6.39 26.21
CA GLU A 101 15.76 -5.48 26.99
C GLU A 101 15.18 -5.24 28.39
N SER A 102 13.85 -5.15 28.51
CA SER A 102 13.15 -5.05 29.81
C SER A 102 13.24 -6.31 30.67
N LEU A 103 13.69 -7.44 30.10
CA LEU A 103 13.94 -8.70 30.81
C LEU A 103 15.40 -8.87 31.23
N ARG A 104 16.29 -7.95 30.82
CA ARG A 104 17.65 -7.85 31.35
C ARG A 104 17.61 -6.96 32.58
N GLU A 105 17.80 -7.59 33.74
CA GLU A 105 17.96 -6.95 35.07
C GLU A 105 18.98 -5.80 35.06
#